data_AF-A0A0C4YF05-F1
#
_entry.id   AF-A0A0C4YF05-F1
#
_cell.length_a   1.000
_cell.length_b   1.000
_cell.length_c   1.000
_cell.angle_alpha   90.00
_cell.angle_beta   90.00
_cell.angle_gamma   90.00
#
_symmetry.space_group_name_H-M   'P 1'
#
loop_
_entity.id
_entity.type
_entity.pdbx_description
1 polymer ?
#
loop_
_entity_poly.entity_id
_entity_poly.type
_entity_poly.pdbx_seq_one_letter_code
_entity_poly.pdbx_strand_id
1 'polypeptide(L)'
;MADKKVRVSHIGVPGDLSILKLKSYLRTAVADAAQTGSEAEILLVKVLVPRPLGLRAGEKLFDKVLQGIVDKDPRVARVSVEFVDGEITQQAIDASMARIQKELDEFGHVLHERPEDVHGD
;
A
#
# COMPACT_ATOMS: atom_id res chain seq x y z
N MET A 1 -2.16 -4.44 -25.16
CA MET A 1 -3.10 -4.63 -24.03
C MET A 1 -2.70 -3.62 -22.97
N ALA A 2 -3.66 -2.86 -22.43
CA ALA A 2 -3.41 -1.65 -21.65
C ALA A 2 -2.37 -1.86 -20.53
N ASP A 3 -1.30 -1.08 -20.57
CA ASP A 3 -0.35 -0.85 -19.48
C ASP A 3 -1.12 -0.53 -18.20
N LYS A 4 -1.30 -1.53 -17.33
CA LYS A 4 -1.85 -1.29 -16.00
C LYS A 4 -0.77 -0.59 -15.18
N LYS A 5 -0.79 0.75 -15.19
CA LYS A 5 0.03 1.56 -14.30
C LYS A 5 -0.23 1.14 -12.85
N VAL A 6 0.83 0.74 -12.16
CA VAL A 6 0.80 0.38 -10.74
C VAL A 6 1.07 1.65 -9.95
N ARG A 7 0.13 2.03 -9.09
CA ARG A 7 0.25 3.20 -8.21
C ARG A 7 0.34 2.73 -6.78
N VAL A 8 1.36 3.19 -6.06
CA VAL A 8 1.56 2.83 -4.66
C VAL A 8 1.29 4.01 -3.75
N SER A 9 0.27 3.87 -2.90
CA SER A 9 -0.08 4.87 -1.89
C SER A 9 0.42 4.44 -0.52
N HIS A 10 1.09 5.36 0.17
CA HIS A 10 1.66 5.12 1.49
C HIS A 10 0.83 5.83 2.54
N ILE A 11 0.48 5.11 3.61
CA ILE A 11 -0.33 5.61 4.72
C ILE A 11 0.46 5.41 6.00
N GLY A 12 0.89 6.52 6.61
CA GLY A 12 1.53 6.51 7.92
C GLY A 12 0.50 6.51 9.03
N VAL A 13 0.46 5.47 9.87
CA VAL A 13 -0.46 5.39 11.01
C VAL A 13 0.15 6.05 12.23
N PRO A 14 -0.49 7.08 12.82
CA PRO A 14 -0.03 7.67 14.07
C PRO A 14 -0.06 6.64 15.21
N GLY A 15 1.03 6.52 15.95
CA GLY A 15 1.17 5.54 17.04
C GLY A 15 0.31 5.78 18.28
N ASP A 16 -0.23 6.99 18.40
CA ASP A 16 -1.14 7.39 19.48
C ASP A 16 -2.61 7.04 19.19
N LEU A 17 -2.92 6.48 18.00
CA LEU A 17 -4.29 6.12 17.67
C LEU A 17 -4.80 4.95 18.52
N SER A 18 -6.00 5.10 19.08
CA SER A 18 -6.75 3.98 19.64
C SER A 18 -7.24 3.03 18.54
N ILE A 19 -7.45 1.75 18.87
CA ILE A 19 -7.91 0.71 17.94
C ILE A 19 -9.18 1.10 17.16
N LEU A 20 -10.13 1.75 17.84
CA LEU A 20 -11.36 2.21 17.21
C LEU A 20 -11.09 3.28 16.14
N LYS A 21 -10.18 4.22 16.43
CA LYS A 21 -9.78 5.28 15.51
C LYS A 21 -8.91 4.74 14.38
N LEU A 22 -8.05 3.76 14.65
CA LEU A 22 -7.21 3.09 13.65
C LEU A 22 -8.07 2.52 12.51
N LYS A 23 -9.14 1.80 12.84
CA LYS A 23 -10.06 1.25 11.83
C LYS A 23 -10.64 2.34 10.94
N SER A 24 -11.13 3.42 11.55
CA SER A 24 -11.74 4.51 10.80
C SER A 24 -10.69 5.26 9.96
N TYR A 25 -9.50 5.48 10.52
CA TYR A 25 -8.37 6.12 9.84
C TYR A 25 -7.95 5.33 8.61
N LEU A 26 -7.74 4.02 8.72
CA LEU A 26 -7.36 3.17 7.59
C LEU A 26 -8.41 3.20 6.48
N ARG A 27 -9.70 3.08 6.83
CA ARG A 27 -10.77 3.16 5.84
C ARG A 27 -10.75 4.50 5.11
N THR A 28 -10.66 5.62 5.83
CA THR A 28 -10.62 6.95 5.21
C THR A 28 -9.37 7.14 4.36
N ALA A 29 -8.18 6.79 4.88
CA ALA A 29 -6.93 6.98 4.19
C ALA A 29 -6.81 6.10 2.93
N VAL A 30 -7.31 4.86 2.97
CA VAL A 30 -7.37 3.99 1.78
C VAL A 30 -8.39 4.53 0.77
N ALA A 31 -9.56 4.98 1.21
CA ALA A 31 -10.54 5.58 0.31
C ALA A 31 -10.02 6.86 -0.35
N ASP A 32 -9.27 7.69 0.38
CA ASP A 32 -8.60 8.88 -0.15
C ASP A 32 -7.52 8.50 -1.18
N ALA A 33 -6.70 7.50 -0.88
CA ALA A 33 -5.73 6.94 -1.82
C ALA A 33 -6.39 6.41 -3.10
N ALA A 34 -7.55 5.76 -2.98
CA ALA A 34 -8.32 5.25 -4.11
C ALA A 34 -9.03 6.33 -4.94
N GLN A 35 -9.36 7.48 -4.34
CA GLN A 35 -9.96 8.61 -5.05
C GLN A 35 -8.94 9.39 -5.90
N THR A 36 -7.67 9.35 -5.53
CA THR A 36 -6.61 10.13 -6.21
C THR A 36 -6.02 9.42 -7.45
N GLY A 37 -6.52 8.24 -7.81
CA GLY A 37 -6.02 7.43 -8.94
C GLY A 37 -7.05 7.24 -10.05
N SER A 38 -6.59 6.81 -11.22
CA SER A 38 -7.45 6.51 -12.37
C SER A 38 -8.01 5.08 -12.28
N GLU A 39 -9.21 4.84 -12.80
CA GLU A 39 -9.91 3.53 -12.69
C GLU A 39 -9.21 2.37 -13.40
N ALA A 40 -8.25 2.67 -14.29
CA ALA A 40 -7.44 1.70 -15.00
C ALA A 40 -6.13 1.31 -14.27
N GLU A 41 -5.83 1.94 -13.13
CA GLU A 41 -4.58 1.73 -12.38
C GLU A 41 -4.76 0.69 -11.27
N ILE A 42 -3.71 -0.10 -11.04
CA ILE A 42 -3.65 -1.04 -9.91
C ILE A 42 -3.18 -0.25 -8.69
N LEU A 43 -4.06 -0.06 -7.70
CA LEU A 43 -3.68 0.59 -6.44
C LEU A 43 -3.11 -0.44 -5.45
N LEU A 44 -1.84 -0.25 -5.09
CA LEU A 44 -1.20 -0.93 -3.97
C LEU A 44 -1.16 0.03 -2.78
N VAL A 45 -1.72 -0.36 -1.64
CA VAL A 45 -1.70 0.47 -0.44
C VAL A 45 -0.69 -0.09 0.55
N LYS A 46 0.28 0.71 0.95
CA LYS A 46 1.28 0.37 1.95
C LYS A 46 0.95 1.12 3.25
N VAL A 47 0.63 0.39 4.31
CA VAL A 47 0.27 0.95 5.61
C VAL A 47 1.45 0.78 6.56
N LEU A 48 2.04 1.88 7.01
CA LEU A 48 3.11 1.87 8.01
C LEU A 48 2.49 2.00 9.40
N VAL A 49 2.74 1.02 10.25
CA VAL A 49 2.20 0.96 11.60
C VAL A 49 3.34 0.90 12.60
N PRO A 50 3.35 1.71 13.66
CA PRO A 50 4.36 1.60 14.68
C PRO A 50 4.18 0.27 15.42
N ARG A 51 5.27 -0.48 15.59
CA ARG A 51 5.31 -1.80 16.25
C ARG A 51 4.51 -1.89 17.56
N PRO A 52 4.59 -0.93 18.50
CA PRO A 52 3.78 -0.98 19.72
C PRO A 52 2.28 -0.92 19.44
N LEU A 53 1.84 -0.17 18.43
CA LEU A 53 0.45 -0.12 18.01
C LEU A 53 0.03 -1.42 17.30
N GLY A 54 0.91 -1.95 16.44
CA GLY A 54 0.72 -3.23 15.77
C GLY A 54 0.48 -4.37 16.75
N LEU A 55 1.32 -4.46 17.77
CA LEU A 55 1.20 -5.44 18.86
C LEU A 55 -0.08 -5.25 19.69
N ARG A 56 -0.47 -3.99 19.96
CA ARG A 56 -1.70 -3.68 20.71
C ARG A 56 -2.97 -4.01 19.93
N ALA A 57 -2.99 -3.72 18.63
CA ALA A 57 -4.13 -3.96 17.76
C ALA A 57 -4.29 -5.44 17.40
N GLY A 58 -3.16 -6.13 17.21
CA GLY A 58 -3.09 -7.50 16.73
C GLY A 58 -3.28 -7.58 15.21
N GLU A 59 -2.51 -8.46 14.57
CA GLU A 59 -2.53 -8.67 13.11
C GLU A 59 -3.93 -9.00 12.58
N LYS A 60 -4.72 -9.78 13.35
CA LYS A 60 -6.11 -10.13 13.00
C LYS A 60 -7.02 -8.91 12.81
N LEU A 61 -6.78 -7.83 13.56
CA LEU A 61 -7.58 -6.62 13.42
C LEU A 61 -7.25 -5.90 12.12
N PHE A 62 -5.96 -5.76 11.80
CA PHE A 62 -5.55 -5.22 10.51
C PHE A 62 -6.11 -6.04 9.36
N ASP A 63 -5.92 -7.36 9.40
CA ASP A 63 -6.42 -8.27 8.37
C ASP A 63 -7.92 -8.09 8.12
N LYS A 64 -8.73 -8.10 9.19
CA LYS A 64 -10.18 -7.90 9.09
C LYS A 64 -10.58 -6.51 8.58
N VAL A 65 -9.86 -5.46 9.00
CA VAL A 65 -10.13 -4.09 8.56
C VAL A 65 -9.77 -3.93 7.08
N LEU A 66 -8.62 -4.43 6.68
CA LEU A 66 -8.11 -4.35 5.31
C LEU A 66 -8.95 -5.17 4.36
N GLN A 67 -9.31 -6.40 4.74
CA GLN A 67 -10.23 -7.23 3.96
C GLN A 67 -11.56 -6.51 3.74
N GLY A 68 -12.11 -5.88 4.78
CA GLY A 68 -13.35 -5.10 4.67
C GLY A 68 -13.23 -3.80 3.86
N ILE A 69 -12.02 -3.32 3.57
CA ILE A 69 -11.76 -2.19 2.67
C ILE A 69 -11.64 -2.69 1.23
N VAL A 70 -10.83 -3.72 0.99
CA VAL A 70 -10.66 -4.35 -0.34
C VAL A 70 -12.00 -4.89 -0.87
N ASP A 71 -12.82 -5.46 0.00
CA ASP A 71 -14.17 -5.95 -0.34
C ASP A 71 -15.13 -4.80 -0.75
N LYS A 72 -14.92 -3.61 -0.20
CA LYS A 72 -15.74 -2.42 -0.48
C LYS A 72 -15.25 -1.63 -1.70
N ASP A 73 -13.95 -1.60 -1.93
CA ASP A 73 -13.31 -0.79 -2.97
C ASP A 73 -12.55 -1.69 -3.96
N PRO A 74 -13.16 -2.05 -5.11
CA PRO A 74 -12.54 -2.94 -6.10
C PRO A 74 -11.30 -2.34 -6.79
N ARG A 75 -11.05 -1.04 -6.58
CA ARG A 75 -9.85 -0.33 -7.05
C ARG A 75 -8.60 -0.69 -6.25
N VAL A 76 -8.77 -1.11 -4.99
CA VAL A 76 -7.67 -1.51 -4.12
C VAL A 76 -7.28 -2.94 -4.45
N ALA A 77 -6.23 -3.11 -5.24
CA ALA A 77 -5.80 -4.44 -5.68
C ALA A 77 -5.05 -5.21 -4.59
N ARG A 78 -4.29 -4.50 -3.75
CA ARG A 78 -3.53 -5.11 -2.64
C ARG A 78 -3.27 -4.10 -1.54
N VAL A 79 -3.35 -4.57 -0.28
CA VAL A 79 -2.91 -3.79 0.88
C VAL A 79 -1.84 -4.56 1.62
N SER A 80 -0.73 -3.90 1.92
CA SER A 80 0.39 -4.45 2.70
C SER A 80 0.60 -3.60 3.95
N VAL A 81 0.73 -4.25 5.10
CA VAL A 81 1.06 -3.59 6.36
C VAL A 81 2.53 -3.81 6.67
N GLU A 82 3.21 -2.75 7.08
CA GLU A 82 4.60 -2.77 7.50
C GLU A 82 4.69 -2.24 8.93
N PHE A 83 5.25 -3.06 9.82
CA PHE A 83 5.48 -2.67 11.20
C PHE A 83 6.84 -1.99 11.31
N VAL A 84 6.84 -0.71 11.65
CA VAL A 84 8.04 0.10 11.84
C VAL A 84 8.39 0.16 13.32
N ASP A 85 9.65 -0.04 13.66
CA ASP A 85 10.16 0.13 15.02
C ASP A 85 10.36 1.61 15.32
N GLY A 86 9.69 2.15 16.35
CA GLY A 86 9.71 3.57 16.70
C GLY A 86 8.50 4.38 16.21
N GLU A 87 8.65 5.70 16.19
CA GLU A 87 7.61 6.63 15.73
C GLU A 87 7.52 6.67 14.20
N ILE A 88 6.31 6.77 13.67
CA ILE A 88 6.09 6.99 12.23
C ILE A 88 6.38 8.45 11.92
N THR A 89 7.65 8.74 11.64
CA THR A 89 8.11 10.05 11.18
C THR A 89 7.99 10.14 9.65
N GLN A 90 7.97 11.36 9.11
CA GLN A 90 8.06 11.56 7.66
C GLN A 90 9.29 10.87 7.07
N GLN A 91 10.40 10.80 7.81
CA GLN A 91 11.61 10.10 7.39
C GLN A 91 11.41 8.59 7.29
N ALA A 92 10.63 7.97 8.17
CA ALA A 92 10.29 6.55 8.06
C ALA A 92 9.38 6.25 6.86
N ILE A 93 8.43 7.16 6.58
CA ILE A 93 7.57 7.08 5.41
C ILE A 93 8.42 7.23 4.14
N ASP A 94 9.28 8.25 4.07
CA ASP A 94 10.16 8.53 2.93
C ASP A 94 11.16 7.40 2.69
N ALA A 95 11.75 6.83 3.75
CA ALA A 95 12.64 5.68 3.63
C ALA A 95 11.93 4.43 3.10
N SER A 96 10.70 4.17 3.54
CA SER A 96 9.89 3.07 3.00
C SER A 96 9.47 3.34 1.56
N MET A 97 9.08 4.57 1.23
CA MET A 97 8.79 5.01 -0.13
C MET A 97 10.00 4.84 -1.04
N ALA A 98 11.19 5.26 -0.61
CA ALA A 98 12.42 5.16 -1.39
C ALA A 98 12.79 3.70 -1.64
N ARG A 99 12.62 2.80 -0.66
CA ARG A 99 12.84 1.36 -0.86
C ARG A 99 11.85 0.76 -1.85
N ILE A 100 10.57 1.04 -1.67
CA ILE A 100 9.51 0.49 -2.53
C ILE A 100 9.57 1.09 -3.93
N GLN A 101 9.87 2.38 -4.07
CA GLN A 101 10.06 3.02 -5.36
C GLN A 101 11.27 2.43 -6.08
N LYS A 102 12.35 2.13 -5.36
CA LYS A 102 13.52 1.44 -5.92
C LYS A 102 13.18 0.01 -6.31
N GLU A 103 12.46 -0.73 -5.47
CA GLU A 103 11.96 -2.07 -5.84
C GLU A 103 11.00 -2.00 -7.02
N LEU A 104 10.08 -1.04 -7.10
CA LEU A 104 9.17 -0.88 -8.24
C LEU A 104 9.88 -0.43 -9.50
N ASP A 105 10.98 0.31 -9.41
CA ASP A 105 11.80 0.67 -10.57
C ASP A 105 12.56 -0.58 -11.07
N GLU A 106 13.14 -1.34 -10.15
CA GLU A 106 13.92 -2.56 -10.41
C GLU A 106 13.02 -3.74 -10.87
N PHE A 107 11.83 -3.92 -10.26
CA PHE A 107 10.82 -4.91 -10.63
C PHE A 107 9.80 -4.40 -11.66
N GLY A 108 9.66 -3.08 -11.83
CA GLY A 108 8.86 -2.49 -12.91
C GLY A 108 9.44 -2.83 -14.27
N HIS A 109 10.76 -2.96 -14.36
CA HIS A 109 11.44 -3.56 -15.50
C HIS A 109 11.03 -5.02 -15.76
N VAL A 110 10.78 -5.82 -14.72
CA VAL A 110 10.37 -7.24 -14.85
C VAL A 110 8.92 -7.39 -15.34
N LEU A 111 8.06 -6.38 -15.14
CA LEU A 111 6.74 -6.33 -15.80
C LEU A 111 6.80 -5.77 -17.23
N HIS A 112 7.92 -5.15 -17.61
CA HIS A 112 8.17 -4.61 -18.95
C HIS A 112 8.82 -5.65 -19.87
N GLU A 113 9.55 -6.63 -19.34
CA GLU A 113 10.14 -7.70 -20.15
C GLU A 113 9.19 -8.90 -20.27
N ARG A 114 8.24 -8.81 -21.21
CA ARG A 114 8.21 -9.92 -22.17
C ARG A 114 9.35 -9.63 -23.14
N PRO A 115 10.31 -10.55 -23.36
CA PRO A 115 11.13 -10.46 -24.54
C PRO A 115 10.15 -10.39 -25.72
N GLU A 116 10.25 -9.34 -26.51
CA GLU A 116 9.72 -9.34 -27.85
C GLU A 116 10.35 -10.57 -28.52
N ASP A 117 9.57 -11.64 -28.65
CA ASP A 117 9.88 -12.75 -29.54
C ASP A 117 10.11 -12.14 -30.92
N VAL A 118 11.39 -12.11 -31.27
CA VAL A 118 11.91 -11.82 -32.60
C VAL A 118 11.27 -12.82 -33.56
N HIS A 119 10.22 -12.42 -34.28
CA HIS A 119 9.91 -13.07 -35.55
C HIS A 119 9.25 -12.12 -36.55
N GLY A 120 10.05 -11.74 -37.54
CA GLY A 120 9.75 -10.92 -38.71
C GLY A 120 11.04 -10.17 -39.05
N ASP A 121 11.79 -10.52 -40.09
CA ASP A 121 11.56 -11.26 -41.34
C ASP A 121 12.90 -11.89 -41.77
#